data_AF-A0A645J762-F1
#
_entry.id   AF-A0A645J762-F1
#
_cell.length_a   1.000
_cell.length_b   1.000
_cell.length_c   1.000
_cell.angle_alpha   90.00
_cell.angle_beta   90.00
_cell.angle_gamma   90.00
#
_symmetry.space_group_name_H-M   'P 1'
#
loop_
_entity.id
_entity.type
_entity.pdbx_description
1 polymer ?
#
loop_
_entity_poly.entity_id
_entity_poly.type
_entity_poly.pdbx_seq_one_letter_code
_entity_poly.pdbx_strand_id
1 'polypeptide(L)'
;MAAAAAINEQALRTFTLMKVVGRDMFIGIWCFIMALVSITRWDKRYGSSKPNAKDIWFRFPKFVLGFFISSIIISILMASNIGTPRVINANVINPIIQLRDWSFIFTFLSIGLSSRFKELASAGWKPLAAITAGVFVNLPLGYLLSVKIMNNFWTIVK
;
A
#
# COMPACT_ATOMS: atom_id res chain seq x y z
N MET A 1 -2.00 -12.23 -2.99
CA MET A 1 -0.87 -12.59 -3.86
C MET A 1 -0.87 -14.08 -4.14
N ALA A 2 -0.81 -14.96 -3.12
CA ALA A 2 -0.85 -16.43 -3.32
C ALA A 2 -2.07 -16.94 -4.12
N ALA A 3 -3.30 -16.52 -3.79
CA ALA A 3 -4.49 -16.97 -4.52
C ALA A 3 -4.63 -16.38 -5.95
N ALA A 4 -4.07 -15.19 -6.21
CA ALA A 4 -4.14 -14.54 -7.53
C ALA A 4 -3.09 -15.10 -8.50
N ALA A 5 -1.92 -15.50 -7.99
CA ALA A 5 -0.86 -16.15 -8.77
C ALA A 5 -1.25 -17.55 -9.26
N ALA A 6 -2.16 -18.22 -8.55
CA ALA A 6 -2.63 -19.57 -8.90
C ALA A 6 -3.64 -19.61 -10.06
N ILE A 7 -4.20 -18.46 -10.49
CA ILE A 7 -5.34 -18.42 -11.43
C ILE A 7 -4.94 -17.80 -12.79
N ASN A 8 -4.25 -16.66 -12.83
CA ASN A 8 -3.83 -16.01 -14.10
C ASN A 8 -2.76 -14.91 -13.86
N GLU A 9 -1.75 -14.79 -14.73
CA GLU A 9 -0.75 -13.71 -14.68
C GLU A 9 -1.37 -12.31 -14.83
N GLN A 10 -2.44 -12.18 -15.62
CA GLN A 10 -3.21 -10.94 -15.76
C GLN A 10 -3.94 -10.58 -14.46
N ALA A 11 -4.48 -11.57 -13.74
CA ALA A 11 -5.08 -11.36 -12.43
C ALA A 11 -4.04 -10.91 -11.39
N LEU A 12 -2.81 -11.47 -11.45
CA LEU A 12 -1.70 -11.04 -10.60
C LEU A 12 -1.27 -9.60 -10.92
N ARG A 13 -1.17 -9.22 -12.20
CA ARG A 13 -0.83 -7.85 -12.62
C ARG A 13 -1.90 -6.85 -12.20
N THR A 14 -3.18 -7.12 -12.46
CA THR A 14 -4.29 -6.26 -12.05
C THR A 14 -4.38 -6.15 -10.53
N PHE A 15 -4.20 -7.26 -9.80
CA PHE A 15 -4.16 -7.23 -8.34
C PHE A 15 -2.98 -6.43 -7.80
N THR A 16 -1.80 -6.54 -8.43
CA THR A 16 -0.61 -5.79 -8.04
C THR A 16 -0.79 -4.30 -8.33
N LEU A 17 -1.36 -3.94 -9.48
CA LEU A 17 -1.69 -2.55 -9.81
C LEU A 17 -2.70 -1.98 -8.82
N MET A 18 -3.83 -2.65 -8.59
CA MET A 18 -4.87 -2.15 -7.68
C MET A 18 -4.38 -2.08 -6.23
N LYS A 19 -3.62 -3.07 -5.78
CA LYS A 19 -3.12 -3.13 -4.40
C LYS A 19 -1.96 -2.17 -4.17
N VAL A 20 -0.90 -2.27 -4.97
CA VAL A 20 0.34 -1.52 -4.74
C VAL A 20 0.20 -0.08 -5.23
N VAL A 21 -0.34 0.12 -6.44
CA VAL A 21 -0.52 1.47 -7.00
C VAL A 21 -1.81 2.10 -6.46
N GLY A 22 -2.92 1.36 -6.42
CA GLY A 22 -4.21 1.93 -6.02
C GLY A 22 -4.37 2.15 -4.51
N ARG A 23 -3.88 1.25 -3.66
CA ARG A 23 -4.06 1.38 -2.21
C ARG A 23 -2.80 1.90 -1.53
N ASP A 24 -1.65 1.28 -1.78
CA ASP A 24 -0.44 1.60 -1.04
C ASP A 24 0.13 2.98 -1.45
N MET A 25 -0.03 3.43 -2.70
CA MET A 25 0.34 4.80 -3.12
C MET A 25 -0.63 5.87 -2.58
N PHE A 26 -1.94 5.62 -2.63
CA PHE A 26 -2.95 6.56 -2.10
C PHE A 26 -2.87 6.72 -0.58
N ILE A 27 -2.38 5.70 0.15
CA ILE A 27 -2.08 5.82 1.58
C ILE A 27 -1.05 6.94 1.82
N GLY A 28 -0.04 7.09 0.95
CA GLY A 28 0.95 8.16 1.05
C GLY A 28 0.34 9.56 0.94
N ILE A 29 -0.59 9.73 0.00
CA ILE A 29 -1.32 10.98 -0.20
C ILE A 29 -2.22 11.29 1.01
N TRP A 30 -2.98 10.30 1.49
CA TRP A 30 -3.82 10.48 2.68
C TRP A 30 -3.01 10.78 3.94
N CYS A 31 -1.86 10.14 4.12
CA CYS A 31 -0.97 10.45 5.22
C CYS A 31 -0.40 11.88 5.13
N PHE A 32 -0.12 12.39 3.93
CA PHE A 32 0.28 13.78 3.72
C PHE A 32 -0.84 14.75 4.14
N ILE A 33 -2.07 14.49 3.70
CA ILE A 33 -3.26 15.28 4.07
C ILE A 33 -3.46 15.24 5.59
N MET A 34 -3.39 14.07 6.22
CA MET A 34 -3.58 13.92 7.66
C MET A 34 -2.46 14.59 8.47
N ALA A 35 -1.21 14.59 7.99
CA ALA A 35 -0.13 15.34 8.61
C ALA A 35 -0.39 16.85 8.54
N LEU A 36 -0.80 17.37 7.38
CA LEU A 36 -1.19 18.79 7.24
C LEU A 36 -2.37 19.15 8.14
N VAL A 37 -3.41 18.32 8.20
CA VAL A 37 -4.58 18.54 9.07
C VAL A 37 -4.20 18.47 10.55
N SER A 38 -3.34 17.53 10.94
CA SER A 38 -2.85 17.41 12.32
C SER A 38 -2.13 18.68 12.76
N ILE A 39 -1.30 19.25 11.90
CA ILE A 39 -0.51 20.46 12.20
C ILE A 39 -1.38 21.72 12.17
N THR A 40 -2.28 21.84 11.19
CA THR A 40 -3.11 23.04 10.99
C THR A 40 -4.31 23.11 11.92
N ARG A 41 -4.90 21.96 12.29
CA ARG A 41 -6.22 21.91 12.92
C ARG A 41 -6.25 21.17 14.26
N TRP A 42 -5.38 20.20 14.48
CA TRP A 42 -5.41 19.36 15.70
C TRP A 42 -4.47 19.85 16.80
N ASP A 43 -3.44 20.63 16.47
CA ASP A 43 -2.47 21.06 17.47
C ASP A 43 -2.92 22.30 18.26
N LYS A 44 -3.58 22.06 19.39
CA LYS A 44 -3.97 23.09 20.37
C LYS A 44 -2.81 23.62 21.21
N ARG A 45 -1.57 23.10 21.06
CA ARG A 45 -0.39 23.53 21.87
C ARG A 45 0.20 24.88 21.42
N TYR A 46 -0.23 25.42 20.29
CA TYR A 46 0.26 26.69 19.75
C TYR A 46 -0.76 27.82 19.87
N GLY A 47 -1.32 28.00 21.07
CA GLY A 47 -2.05 29.23 21.39
C GLY A 47 -1.16 30.49 21.36
N SER A 48 0.19 30.36 21.42
CA SER A 48 1.10 31.52 21.48
C SER A 48 2.53 31.32 20.96
N SER A 49 2.87 30.23 20.27
CA SER A 49 4.22 30.08 19.69
C SER A 49 4.19 29.56 18.26
N LYS A 50 5.21 29.86 17.47
CA LYS A 50 5.24 29.52 16.04
C LYS A 50 5.48 28.01 15.87
N PRO A 51 4.81 27.34 14.90
CA PRO A 51 5.07 25.94 14.59
C PRO A 51 6.55 25.74 14.23
N ASN A 52 7.24 24.85 14.94
CA ASN A 52 8.63 24.55 14.65
C ASN A 52 8.70 23.64 13.42
N ALA A 53 9.49 24.00 12.40
CA ALA A 53 9.67 23.19 11.19
C ALA A 53 10.17 21.76 11.51
N LYS A 54 10.82 21.56 12.66
CA LYS A 54 11.24 20.24 13.14
C LYS A 54 10.07 19.34 13.53
N ASP A 55 9.01 19.88 14.12
CA ASP A 55 7.84 19.09 14.53
C ASP A 55 7.04 18.60 13.32
N ILE A 56 7.03 19.39 12.24
CA ILE A 56 6.49 19.02 10.94
C ILE A 56 7.24 17.80 10.40
N TRP A 57 8.57 17.81 10.45
CA TRP A 57 9.41 16.72 9.93
C TRP A 57 9.27 15.41 10.71
N PHE A 58 9.02 15.46 12.02
CA PHE A 58 8.81 14.25 12.83
C PHE A 58 7.45 13.59 12.61
N ARG A 59 6.40 14.37 12.36
CA ARG A 59 5.06 13.84 12.05
C ARG A 59 4.91 13.43 10.59
N PHE A 60 5.75 13.97 9.69
CA PHE A 60 5.69 13.66 8.28
C PHE A 60 6.05 12.18 8.04
N PRO A 61 5.24 11.44 7.26
CA PRO A 61 5.52 10.06 6.89
C PRO A 61 6.71 9.99 5.91
N LYS A 62 7.90 9.70 6.43
CA LYS A 62 9.15 9.72 5.66
C LYS A 62 9.21 8.71 4.50
N PHE A 63 8.34 7.69 4.50
CA PHE A 63 8.24 6.72 3.40
C PHE A 63 7.83 7.38 2.08
N VAL A 64 7.06 8.47 2.13
CA VAL A 64 6.62 9.22 0.94
C VAL A 64 7.82 9.85 0.23
N LEU A 65 8.79 10.38 0.98
CA LEU A 65 10.02 10.93 0.40
C LEU A 65 10.82 9.85 -0.33
N GLY A 66 10.92 8.65 0.26
CA GLY A 66 11.59 7.51 -0.36
C GLY A 66 10.95 7.09 -1.68
N PHE A 67 9.62 7.15 -1.78
CA PHE A 67 8.88 6.91 -3.02
C PHE A 67 9.23 7.94 -4.11
N PHE A 68 9.22 9.23 -3.78
CA PHE A 68 9.58 10.30 -4.73
C PHE A 68 11.02 10.18 -5.22
N ILE A 69 11.98 9.94 -4.32
CA ILE A 69 13.39 9.77 -4.67
C ILE A 69 13.55 8.55 -5.60
N SER A 70 12.92 7.43 -5.27
CA SER A 70 12.96 6.23 -6.11
C SER A 70 12.34 6.47 -7.49
N SER A 71 11.23 7.19 -7.56
CA SER A 71 10.57 7.55 -8.83
C SER A 71 11.45 8.42 -9.72
N ILE A 72 12.16 9.40 -9.14
CA ILE A 72 13.10 10.26 -9.86
C ILE A 72 14.28 9.43 -10.38
N ILE A 73 14.87 8.57 -9.54
CA ILE A 73 16.00 7.71 -9.93
C ILE A 73 15.62 6.81 -11.10
N ILE A 74 14.45 6.15 -11.06
CA ILE A 74 13.98 5.30 -12.16
C ILE A 74 13.69 6.13 -13.41
N SER A 75 13.13 7.33 -13.27
CA SER A 75 12.87 8.22 -14.40
C SER A 75 14.16 8.65 -15.10
N ILE A 76 15.20 8.99 -14.33
CA ILE A 76 16.53 9.35 -14.86
C ILE A 76 17.16 8.14 -15.56
N LEU A 77 17.16 6.96 -14.92
CA LEU A 77 17.71 5.73 -15.51
C LEU A 77 17.04 5.36 -16.83
N MET A 78 15.73 5.58 -16.95
CA MET A 78 14.98 5.35 -18.18
C MET A 78 15.30 6.39 -19.25
N ALA A 79 15.46 7.67 -18.87
CA ALA A 79 15.80 8.76 -19.78
C ALA A 79 17.25 8.66 -20.32
N SER A 80 18.19 8.14 -19.53
CA SER A 80 19.60 8.06 -19.91
C SER A 80 19.95 6.92 -20.88
N ASN A 81 18.99 6.06 -21.29
CA ASN A 81 19.21 4.93 -22.21
C ASN A 81 20.36 3.97 -21.82
N ILE A 82 20.75 3.94 -20.54
CA ILE A 82 21.91 3.16 -20.04
C ILE A 82 21.62 1.64 -20.02
N GLY A 83 20.39 1.22 -20.33
CA GLY A 83 20.06 -0.19 -20.57
C GLY A 83 18.64 -0.40 -21.07
N THR A 84 18.43 -1.48 -21.82
CA THR A 84 17.09 -1.93 -22.23
C THR A 84 16.20 -2.07 -20.99
N PRO A 85 14.93 -1.63 -21.00
CA PRO A 85 14.03 -1.69 -19.84
C PRO A 85 13.91 -3.08 -19.20
N ARG A 86 14.22 -4.15 -19.94
CA ARG A 86 14.32 -5.53 -19.43
C ARG A 86 15.47 -5.73 -18.42
N VAL A 87 16.63 -5.12 -18.65
CA VAL A 87 17.82 -5.28 -17.80
C VAL A 87 17.63 -4.57 -16.46
N ILE A 88 17.03 -3.37 -16.47
CA ILE A 88 16.71 -2.61 -15.26
C ILE A 88 15.70 -3.38 -14.40
N ASN A 89 14.66 -3.94 -15.03
CA ASN A 89 13.67 -4.76 -14.32
C ASN A 89 14.31 -6.01 -13.69
N ALA A 90 15.14 -6.73 -14.44
CA ALA A 90 15.74 -7.98 -13.98
C ALA A 90 16.79 -7.78 -12.88
N ASN A 91 17.67 -6.79 -13.01
CA ASN A 91 18.82 -6.65 -12.11
C ASN A 91 18.60 -5.67 -10.95
N VAL A 92 17.67 -4.73 -11.08
CA VAL A 92 17.41 -3.72 -10.03
C VAL A 92 16.07 -3.99 -9.36
N ILE A 93 14.99 -4.11 -10.14
CA ILE A 93 13.62 -4.18 -9.58
C ILE A 93 13.35 -5.55 -8.94
N ASN A 94 13.69 -6.65 -9.62
CA ASN A 94 13.42 -8.00 -9.10
C ASN A 94 14.11 -8.29 -7.76
N PRO A 95 15.40 -7.99 -7.56
CA PRO A 95 16.05 -8.18 -6.25
C PRO A 95 15.40 -7.33 -5.14
N ILE A 96 15.01 -6.09 -5.43
CA ILE A 96 14.30 -5.21 -4.47
C ILE A 96 12.95 -5.83 -4.08
N ILE A 97 12.22 -6.38 -5.04
CA ILE A 97 10.95 -7.09 -4.80
C ILE A 97 11.17 -8.33 -3.91
N GLN A 98 12.22 -9.11 -4.17
CA GLN A 98 12.55 -10.28 -3.34
C GLN A 98 12.92 -9.88 -1.90
N LEU A 99 13.73 -8.83 -1.73
CA LEU A 99 14.08 -8.30 -0.41
C LEU A 99 12.85 -7.78 0.34
N ARG A 100 11.93 -7.11 -0.36
CA ARG A 100 10.64 -6.68 0.18
C ARG A 100 9.84 -7.88 0.68
N ASP A 101 9.75 -8.95 -0.12
CA ASP A 101 8.98 -10.15 0.24
C ASP A 101 9.58 -10.86 1.46
N TRP A 102 10.91 -10.99 1.53
CA TRP A 102 11.61 -11.47 2.74
C TRP A 102 11.34 -10.58 3.96
N SER A 103 11.39 -9.26 3.79
CA SER A 103 11.09 -8.31 4.88
C SER A 103 9.65 -8.47 5.39
N PHE A 104 8.69 -8.69 4.49
CA PHE A 104 7.29 -8.97 4.87
C PHE A 104 7.17 -10.30 5.61
N ILE A 105 7.82 -11.35 5.13
CA ILE A 105 7.82 -12.66 5.79
C ILE A 105 8.36 -12.53 7.22
N PHE A 106 9.50 -11.86 7.42
CA PHE A 106 10.06 -11.63 8.76
C PHE A 106 9.16 -10.77 9.65
N THR A 107 8.47 -9.79 9.07
CA THR A 107 7.51 -8.96 9.81
C THR A 107 6.32 -9.79 10.28
N PHE A 108 5.71 -10.60 9.40
CA PHE A 108 4.59 -11.46 9.76
C PHE A 108 5.01 -12.59 10.71
N LEU A 109 6.22 -13.10 10.57
CA LEU A 109 6.81 -14.04 11.52
C LEU A 109 6.95 -13.39 12.90
N SER A 110 7.52 -12.19 12.98
CA SER A 110 7.68 -11.44 14.23
C SER A 110 6.33 -11.10 14.87
N ILE A 111 5.34 -10.69 14.08
CA ILE A 111 3.97 -10.45 14.56
C ILE A 111 3.37 -11.75 15.08
N GLY A 112 3.52 -12.86 14.37
CA GLY A 112 3.00 -14.16 14.80
C GLY A 112 3.63 -14.65 16.11
N LEU A 113 4.95 -14.49 16.25
CA LEU A 113 5.69 -14.87 17.46
C LEU A 113 5.39 -13.97 18.67
N SER A 114 5.15 -12.67 18.44
CA SER A 114 4.80 -11.71 19.50
C SER A 114 3.30 -11.67 19.85
N SER A 115 2.45 -12.26 19.01
CA SER A 115 1.00 -12.24 19.21
C SER A 115 0.57 -13.12 20.39
N ARG A 116 0.03 -12.48 21.41
CA ARG A 116 -0.60 -13.16 22.54
C ARG A 116 -2.01 -13.58 22.15
N PHE A 117 -2.16 -14.79 21.62
CA PHE A 117 -3.45 -15.34 21.20
C PHE A 117 -4.53 -15.29 22.30
N LYS A 118 -4.13 -15.38 23.57
CA LYS A 118 -5.02 -15.25 24.73
C LYS A 118 -5.61 -13.82 24.88
N GLU A 119 -4.81 -12.79 24.64
CA GLU A 119 -5.30 -11.40 24.64
C GLU A 119 -6.17 -11.13 23.41
N LEU A 120 -5.80 -11.72 22.26
CA LEU A 120 -6.61 -11.62 21.04
C LEU A 120 -7.98 -12.31 21.19
N ALA A 121 -8.03 -13.46 21.87
CA ALA A 121 -9.28 -14.14 22.19
C ALA A 121 -10.17 -13.31 23.15
N SER A 122 -9.55 -12.51 24.03
CA SER A 122 -10.28 -11.62 24.95
C SER A 122 -10.86 -10.36 24.28
N ALA A 123 -10.38 -9.99 23.07
CA ALA A 123 -10.94 -8.89 22.28
C ALA A 123 -12.38 -9.18 21.77
N GLY A 124 -12.81 -10.44 21.82
CA GLY A 124 -14.19 -10.86 21.58
C GLY A 124 -14.60 -10.94 20.11
N TRP A 125 -15.87 -11.26 19.86
CA TRP A 125 -16.42 -11.52 18.53
C TRP A 125 -16.73 -10.25 17.73
N LYS A 126 -16.91 -9.09 18.40
CA LYS A 126 -17.35 -7.84 17.76
C LYS A 126 -16.39 -7.32 16.67
N PRO A 127 -15.06 -7.29 16.88
CA PRO A 127 -14.11 -6.86 15.84
C PRO A 127 -14.10 -7.83 14.65
N LEU A 128 -14.17 -9.13 14.92
CA LEU A 128 -14.21 -10.16 13.87
C LEU A 128 -15.49 -10.05 13.03
N ALA A 129 -16.64 -9.87 13.67
CA ALA A 129 -17.92 -9.68 12.99
C ALA A 129 -17.91 -8.41 12.13
N ALA A 130 -17.35 -7.29 12.61
CA ALA A 130 -17.27 -6.05 11.85
C ALA A 130 -16.41 -6.20 10.59
N ILE A 131 -15.24 -6.84 10.69
CA ILE A 131 -14.37 -7.10 9.54
C ILE A 131 -15.07 -8.07 8.57
N THR A 132 -15.67 -9.13 9.09
CA THR A 132 -16.38 -10.14 8.27
C THR A 132 -17.55 -9.51 7.53
N ALA A 133 -18.35 -8.68 8.19
CA ALA A 133 -19.44 -7.93 7.57
C ALA A 133 -18.91 -6.98 6.48
N GLY A 134 -17.81 -6.28 6.75
CA GLY A 134 -17.16 -5.41 5.76
C GLY A 134 -16.68 -6.18 4.52
N VAL A 135 -16.11 -7.37 4.70
CA VAL A 135 -15.74 -8.25 3.58
C VAL A 135 -16.98 -8.74 2.86
N PHE A 136 -18.02 -9.14 3.60
CA PHE A 136 -19.26 -9.66 3.03
C PHE A 136 -20.04 -8.61 2.23
N VAL A 137 -19.90 -7.33 2.55
CA VAL A 137 -20.47 -6.24 1.73
C VAL A 137 -19.58 -5.94 0.53
N ASN A 138 -18.26 -5.90 0.71
CA ASN A 138 -17.34 -5.55 -0.38
C ASN A 138 -17.22 -6.63 -1.45
N LEU A 139 -17.29 -7.92 -1.09
CA LEU A 139 -17.12 -9.02 -2.05
C LEU A 139 -18.23 -9.04 -3.12
N PRO A 140 -19.52 -8.99 -2.76
CA PRO A 140 -20.62 -8.93 -3.71
C PRO A 140 -20.63 -7.63 -4.51
N LEU A 141 -20.32 -6.49 -3.87
CA LEU A 141 -20.23 -5.21 -4.57
C LEU A 141 -19.14 -5.24 -5.63
N GLY A 142 -17.96 -5.76 -5.27
CA GLY A 142 -16.83 -5.94 -6.19
C GLY A 142 -17.16 -6.92 -7.31
N TYR A 143 -17.86 -8.02 -7.02
CA TYR A 143 -18.34 -8.96 -8.03
C TYR A 143 -19.34 -8.30 -8.99
N LEU A 144 -20.33 -7.57 -8.49
CA LEU A 144 -21.32 -6.88 -9.32
C LEU A 144 -20.69 -5.81 -10.21
N LEU A 145 -19.81 -4.98 -9.64
CA LEU A 145 -19.11 -3.92 -10.39
C LEU A 145 -18.18 -4.51 -11.46
N SER A 146 -17.40 -5.53 -11.11
CA SER A 146 -16.43 -6.11 -12.04
C SER A 146 -17.09 -6.98 -13.12
N VAL A 147 -17.97 -7.90 -12.72
CA VAL A 147 -18.51 -8.94 -13.60
C VAL A 147 -19.79 -8.51 -14.30
N LYS A 148 -20.61 -7.65 -13.70
CA LYS A 148 -21.90 -7.26 -14.28
C LYS A 148 -21.83 -5.91 -14.99
N ILE A 149 -21.09 -4.95 -14.44
CA ILE A 149 -20.98 -3.58 -14.99
C ILE A 149 -19.77 -3.47 -15.93
N MET A 150 -18.60 -3.93 -15.50
CA MET A 150 -17.36 -3.84 -16.31
C MET A 150 -17.12 -5.04 -17.24
N ASN A 151 -18.06 -5.99 -17.39
CA ASN A 151 -17.88 -7.17 -18.24
C ASN A 151 -17.42 -6.80 -19.66
N ASN A 152 -18.14 -5.86 -20.28
CA ASN A 152 -17.85 -5.42 -21.63
C ASN A 152 -16.46 -4.74 -21.72
N PHE A 153 -16.03 -4.01 -20.69
CA PHE A 153 -14.71 -3.38 -20.65
C PHE A 153 -13.59 -4.42 -20.65
N TRP A 154 -13.72 -5.46 -19.83
CA TRP A 154 -12.72 -6.52 -19.74
C TRP A 154 -12.66 -7.43 -20.98
N THR A 155 -13.78 -7.63 -21.67
CA THR A 155 -13.81 -8.44 -22.91
C THR A 155 -13.27 -7.70 -24.13
N ILE A 156 -13.29 -6.36 -24.13
CA ILE A 156 -12.75 -5.52 -25.22
C ILE A 156 -11.23 -5.34 -25.09
N VAL A 157 -10.70 -5.31 -23.85
CA VAL A 157 -9.25 -5.28 -23.56
C VAL A 157 -8.70 -6.71 -23.64
N LYS A 158 -8.53 -7.21 -24.86
CA LYS A 158 -7.83 -8.47 -25.14
C LYS A 158 -6.39 -8.20 -25.55
#